data_AF-A0A1V3ILU5-F1
#
_entry.id   AF-A0A1V3ILU5-F1
#
_cell.length_a   1.000
_cell.length_b   1.000
_cell.length_c   1.000
_cell.angle_alpha   90.00
_cell.angle_beta   90.00
_cell.angle_gamma   90.00
#
_symmetry.space_group_name_H-M   'P 1'
#
loop_
_entity.id
_entity.type
_entity.pdbx_description
1 polymer ?
#
loop_
_entity_poly.entity_id
_entity_poly.type
_entity_poly.pdbx_seq_one_letter_code
_entity_poly.pdbx_strand_id
1 'polypeptide(L)'
;MSIKQKVTRIYHENDGKYGYRRVTFVLKKTMTINHKRVQSIIQQLGLKGKCKQKKYRPYKGEMGKIADNPLKQNFVAQGANDKWVTDVTVLKCVESKLYLSPIKGLFNGEIICYGLSPSPNFEQITGMMEQAVRRFDGAKPILHSDQGWQYQMESYRKILEDSIQ
;
A
#
# COMPACT_ATOMS: atom_id res chain seq x y z
N MET A 1 -33.99 29.21 -19.33
CA MET A 1 -32.75 29.10 -18.51
C MET A 1 -31.55 28.83 -19.42
N SER A 2 -30.52 29.68 -19.40
CA SER A 2 -29.33 29.54 -20.25
C SER A 2 -28.48 28.33 -19.86
N ILE A 3 -27.60 27.87 -20.77
CA ILE A 3 -26.67 26.75 -20.46
C ILE A 3 -25.75 27.12 -19.29
N LYS A 4 -25.30 28.38 -19.21
CA LYS A 4 -24.48 28.88 -18.09
C LYS A 4 -25.22 28.74 -16.76
N GLN A 5 -26.49 29.18 -16.70
CA GLN A 5 -27.32 29.04 -15.50
C GLN A 5 -27.52 27.58 -15.09
N LYS A 6 -27.74 26.66 -16.04
CA LYS A 6 -27.88 25.23 -15.76
C LYS A 6 -26.57 24.62 -15.22
N VAL A 7 -25.41 25.00 -15.78
CA VAL A 7 -24.09 24.58 -15.28
C VAL A 7 -23.87 25.05 -13.85
N THR A 8 -24.13 26.34 -13.58
CA THR A 8 -23.99 26.93 -12.24
C THR A 8 -24.91 26.24 -11.23
N ARG A 9 -26.18 26.01 -11.60
CA ARG A 9 -27.15 25.31 -10.75
C ARG A 9 -26.66 23.92 -10.35
N ILE A 10 -26.30 23.08 -11.33
CA ILE A 10 -25.80 21.72 -11.07
C ILE A 10 -24.52 21.76 -10.21
N TYR A 11 -23.64 22.73 -10.43
CA TYR A 11 -22.43 22.88 -9.64
C TYR A 11 -22.73 23.16 -8.15
N HIS A 12 -23.65 24.11 -7.87
CA HIS A 12 -24.01 24.48 -6.50
C HIS A 12 -24.88 23.43 -5.80
N GLU A 13 -25.81 22.78 -6.51
CA GLU A 13 -26.59 21.63 -6.00
C GLU A 13 -25.69 20.46 -5.55
N ASN A 14 -24.44 20.42 -6.01
CA ASN A 14 -23.46 19.38 -5.67
C ASN A 14 -22.29 19.92 -4.81
N ASP A 15 -22.47 21.01 -4.08
CA ASP A 15 -21.47 21.64 -3.17
C ASP A 15 -20.12 21.98 -3.83
N GLY A 16 -20.12 22.19 -5.15
CA GLY A 16 -18.90 22.39 -5.94
C GLY A 16 -18.04 21.13 -6.08
N LYS A 17 -18.56 19.93 -5.80
CA LYS A 17 -17.86 18.65 -5.98
C LYS A 17 -17.80 18.23 -7.45
N TYR A 18 -18.66 18.78 -8.31
CA TYR A 18 -18.82 18.34 -9.69
C TYR A 18 -17.95 19.19 -10.63
N GLY A 19 -16.93 18.58 -11.22
CA GLY A 19 -16.22 19.15 -12.37
C GLY A 19 -16.98 18.95 -13.69
N TYR A 20 -16.42 19.46 -14.80
CA TYR A 20 -17.09 19.47 -16.12
C TYR A 20 -17.58 18.11 -16.59
N ARG A 21 -16.88 17.01 -16.26
CA ARG A 21 -17.31 15.65 -16.64
C ARG A 21 -18.65 15.28 -15.99
N ARG A 22 -18.80 15.52 -14.68
CA ARG A 22 -20.03 15.21 -13.95
C ARG A 22 -21.17 16.15 -14.33
N VAL A 23 -20.88 17.43 -14.50
CA VAL A 23 -21.87 18.40 -14.99
C VAL A 23 -22.35 18.04 -16.39
N THR A 24 -21.45 17.63 -17.30
CA THR A 24 -21.80 17.17 -18.64
C THR A 24 -22.71 15.93 -18.58
N PHE A 25 -22.39 14.97 -17.72
CA PHE A 25 -23.20 13.76 -17.54
C PHE A 25 -24.64 14.09 -17.10
N VAL A 26 -24.81 15.01 -16.15
CA VAL A 26 -26.15 15.45 -15.71
C VAL A 26 -26.88 16.21 -16.82
N LEU A 27 -26.20 17.12 -17.52
CA LEU A 27 -26.81 17.88 -18.62
C LEU A 27 -27.24 16.98 -19.78
N LYS A 28 -26.46 15.94 -20.10
CA LYS A 28 -26.79 14.97 -21.17
C LYS A 28 -28.11 14.23 -20.96
N LYS A 29 -28.64 14.19 -19.72
CA LYS A 29 -29.96 13.60 -19.44
C LYS A 29 -31.13 14.46 -19.95
N THR A 30 -30.89 15.75 -20.20
CA THR A 30 -31.94 16.72 -20.55
C THR A 30 -31.65 17.50 -21.84
N MET A 31 -30.44 17.39 -22.38
CA MET A 31 -30.04 18.06 -23.62
C MET A 31 -28.82 17.40 -24.28
N THR A 32 -28.72 17.52 -25.60
CA THR A 32 -27.52 17.15 -26.34
C THR A 32 -26.45 18.24 -26.19
N ILE A 33 -25.39 17.98 -25.43
CA ILE A 33 -24.29 18.94 -25.21
C ILE A 33 -22.91 18.29 -25.28
N ASN A 34 -21.97 19.00 -25.91
CA ASN A 34 -20.56 18.60 -25.97
C ASN A 34 -19.85 18.94 -24.65
N HIS A 35 -19.06 18.00 -24.14
CA HIS A 35 -18.24 18.18 -22.93
C HIS A 35 -17.29 19.38 -23.02
N LYS A 36 -16.76 19.69 -24.21
CA LYS A 36 -15.89 20.86 -24.44
C LYS A 36 -16.60 22.18 -24.14
N ARG A 37 -17.90 22.27 -24.49
CA ARG A 37 -18.71 23.47 -24.21
C ARG A 37 -18.95 23.65 -22.71
N VAL A 38 -19.25 22.56 -22.00
CA VAL A 38 -19.41 22.58 -20.53
C VAL A 38 -18.08 22.95 -19.86
N GLN A 39 -16.96 22.39 -20.33
CA GLN A 39 -15.63 22.70 -19.83
C GLN A 39 -15.29 24.18 -19.99
N SER A 40 -15.52 24.76 -21.18
CA SER A 40 -15.30 26.18 -21.45
C SER A 40 -16.15 27.07 -20.54
N ILE A 41 -17.44 26.73 -20.33
CA ILE A 41 -18.31 27.49 -19.42
C ILE A 41 -17.80 27.44 -17.98
N ILE A 42 -17.41 26.27 -17.48
CA ILE A 42 -16.87 26.11 -16.12
C ILE A 42 -15.58 26.92 -15.94
N GLN A 43 -14.71 26.95 -16.95
CA GLN A 43 -13.50 27.76 -16.95
C GLN A 43 -13.81 29.27 -16.96
N GLN A 44 -14.74 29.71 -17.80
CA GLN A 44 -15.20 31.12 -17.85
C GLN A 44 -15.80 31.59 -16.52
N LEU A 45 -16.47 30.69 -15.79
CA LEU A 45 -17.08 30.98 -14.49
C LEU A 45 -16.10 30.79 -13.31
N GLY A 46 -14.86 30.38 -13.55
CA GLY A 46 -13.88 30.11 -12.49
C GLY A 46 -14.23 28.93 -11.57
N LEU A 47 -15.19 28.09 -11.94
CA LEU A 47 -15.66 26.98 -11.11
C LEU A 47 -14.66 25.82 -11.15
N LYS A 48 -14.29 25.27 -9.99
CA LYS A 48 -13.37 24.13 -9.89
C LYS A 48 -13.99 23.03 -9.04
N GLY A 49 -14.12 21.84 -9.63
CA GLY A 49 -14.57 20.66 -8.88
C GLY A 49 -13.62 20.37 -7.72
N LYS A 50 -14.13 20.28 -6.50
CA LYS A 50 -13.36 19.88 -5.33
C LYS A 50 -12.81 18.46 -5.55
N CYS A 51 -11.51 18.35 -5.82
CA CYS A 51 -10.80 17.07 -5.76
C CYS A 51 -10.62 16.69 -4.28
N LYS A 52 -10.82 15.42 -3.94
CA LYS A 52 -10.41 14.93 -2.62
C LYS A 52 -8.91 15.21 -2.45
N GLN A 53 -8.50 15.73 -1.28
CA GLN A 53 -7.08 15.78 -0.92
C GLN A 53 -6.49 14.38 -1.14
N LYS A 54 -5.34 14.30 -1.83
CA LYS A 54 -4.63 13.03 -1.97
C LYS A 54 -4.32 12.54 -0.54
N LYS A 55 -4.84 11.37 -0.17
CA LYS A 55 -4.46 10.72 1.09
C LYS A 55 -2.95 10.58 1.13
N TYR A 56 -2.39 10.77 2.32
CA TYR A 56 -0.96 10.56 2.62
C TYR A 56 -0.49 9.25 1.98
N ARG A 57 0.59 9.33 1.19
CA ARG A 57 1.29 8.18 0.63
C ARG A 57 2.53 7.96 1.50
N PRO A 58 2.63 6.84 2.24
CA PRO A 58 3.84 6.53 3.02
C PRO A 58 5.06 6.25 2.13
N TYR A 59 4.83 5.95 0.85
CA TYR A 59 5.89 5.72 -0.14
C TYR A 59 6.52 7.06 -0.59
N LYS A 60 7.76 7.33 -0.16
CA LYS A 60 8.54 8.53 -0.49
C LYS A 60 9.49 8.37 -1.69
N GLY A 61 9.43 7.27 -2.42
CA GLY A 61 10.40 6.92 -3.48
C GLY A 61 11.30 5.77 -3.05
N GLU A 62 12.33 5.44 -3.85
CA GLU A 62 13.38 4.49 -3.49
C GLU A 62 14.19 5.05 -2.31
N MET A 63 13.78 4.72 -1.08
CA MET A 63 14.66 4.83 0.07
C MET A 63 15.35 3.47 0.22
N GLY A 64 16.68 3.44 0.22
CA GLY A 64 17.46 2.22 0.48
C GLY A 64 17.88 1.43 -0.77
N LYS A 65 18.75 0.44 -0.54
CA LYS A 65 19.22 -0.50 -1.56
C LYS A 65 18.23 -1.65 -1.67
N ILE A 66 17.70 -1.88 -2.86
CA ILE A 66 16.85 -3.04 -3.17
C ILE A 66 17.77 -4.27 -3.24
N ALA A 67 17.45 -5.31 -2.47
CA ALA A 67 18.12 -6.61 -2.60
C ALA A 67 17.62 -7.31 -3.87
N ASP A 68 18.49 -8.09 -4.51
CA ASP A 68 18.11 -8.92 -5.65
C ASP A 68 16.96 -9.86 -5.25
N ASN A 69 16.08 -10.19 -6.19
CA ASN A 69 14.94 -11.10 -5.96
C ASN A 69 15.27 -12.50 -6.48
N PRO A 70 15.95 -13.37 -5.70
CA PRO A 70 16.33 -14.72 -6.14
C PRO A 70 15.12 -15.62 -6.34
N LEU A 71 13.98 -15.32 -5.69
CA LEU A 71 12.77 -16.13 -5.80
C LEU A 71 12.15 -16.08 -7.19
N LYS A 72 12.21 -14.95 -7.91
CA LYS A 72 11.59 -14.78 -9.24
C LYS A 72 10.16 -15.37 -9.32
N GLN A 73 9.36 -15.17 -8.26
CA GLN A 73 8.01 -15.72 -8.09
C GLN A 73 7.90 -17.26 -7.99
N ASN A 74 9.01 -17.98 -7.82
CA ASN A 74 9.01 -19.41 -7.53
C ASN A 74 8.87 -19.66 -6.02
N PHE A 75 7.63 -19.84 -5.57
CA PHE A 75 7.30 -20.11 -4.16
C PHE A 75 7.33 -21.60 -3.78
N VAL A 76 7.77 -22.48 -4.68
CA VAL A 76 7.85 -23.92 -4.39
C VAL A 76 9.09 -24.20 -3.54
N ALA A 77 8.91 -24.76 -2.35
CA ALA A 77 9.98 -25.25 -1.47
C ALA A 77 10.06 -26.79 -1.56
N GLN A 78 11.27 -27.34 -1.60
CA GLN A 78 11.50 -28.79 -1.70
C GLN A 78 11.71 -29.44 -0.33
N GLY A 79 12.15 -28.66 0.66
CA GLY A 79 12.36 -29.08 2.04
C GLY A 79 12.03 -27.99 3.06
N ALA A 80 12.01 -28.39 4.33
CA ALA A 80 11.87 -27.46 5.43
C ALA A 80 13.04 -26.47 5.43
N ASN A 81 12.74 -25.18 5.67
CA ASN A 81 13.71 -24.09 5.68
C ASN A 81 14.44 -23.83 4.36
N ASP A 82 13.87 -24.22 3.22
CA ASP A 82 14.36 -23.76 1.91
C ASP A 82 14.01 -22.29 1.65
N LYS A 83 12.74 -21.95 1.93
CA LYS A 83 12.14 -20.66 1.59
C LYS A 83 11.18 -20.20 2.66
N TRP A 84 11.39 -18.99 3.12
CA TRP A 84 10.55 -18.29 4.07
C TRP A 84 9.96 -17.04 3.43
N VAL A 85 8.80 -16.62 3.90
CA VAL A 85 8.17 -15.35 3.53
C VAL A 85 7.78 -14.57 4.77
N THR A 86 7.93 -13.26 4.73
CA THR A 86 7.49 -12.35 5.79
C THR A 86 6.70 -11.18 5.22
N ASP A 87 5.74 -10.70 6.00
CA ASP A 87 4.91 -9.54 5.71
C ASP A 87 4.58 -8.80 7.02
N VAL A 88 4.13 -7.55 6.95
CA VAL A 88 3.58 -6.83 8.10
C VAL A 88 2.10 -6.56 7.88
N THR A 89 1.25 -7.19 8.69
CA THR A 89 -0.20 -7.03 8.59
C THR A 89 -0.78 -6.35 9.84
N VAL A 90 -1.85 -5.59 9.65
CA VAL A 90 -2.55 -4.89 10.74
C VAL A 90 -3.81 -5.64 11.10
N LEU A 91 -3.84 -6.17 12.32
CA LEU A 91 -5.02 -6.72 12.96
C LEU A 91 -5.80 -5.58 13.62
N LYS A 92 -7.09 -5.48 13.28
CA LYS A 92 -7.99 -4.54 13.94
C LYS A 92 -8.58 -5.21 15.18
N CYS A 93 -8.26 -4.66 16.34
CA CYS A 93 -8.90 -5.02 17.61
C CYS A 93 -10.01 -4.01 17.92
N VAL A 94 -10.85 -4.33 18.91
CA VAL A 94 -12.03 -3.51 19.27
C VAL A 94 -11.64 -2.07 19.60
N GLU A 95 -10.54 -1.88 20.33
CA GLU A 95 -10.09 -0.56 20.81
C GLU A 95 -8.71 -0.15 20.28
N SER A 96 -8.06 -1.01 19.50
CA SER A 96 -6.66 -0.78 19.11
C SER A 96 -6.31 -1.42 17.77
N LYS A 97 -5.11 -1.11 17.29
CA LYS A 97 -4.49 -1.81 16.17
C LYS A 97 -3.32 -2.60 16.70
N LEU A 98 -3.19 -3.82 16.22
CA LEU A 98 -2.05 -4.67 16.49
C LEU A 98 -1.36 -4.99 15.17
N TYR A 99 -0.06 -4.77 15.12
CA TYR A 99 0.78 -5.09 13.98
C TYR A 99 1.34 -6.48 14.20
N LEU A 100 1.18 -7.36 13.23
CA LEU A 100 1.70 -8.71 13.21
C LEU A 100 2.72 -8.80 12.08
N SER A 101 3.92 -9.24 12.44
CA SER A 101 4.97 -9.60 11.49
C SER A 101 5.20 -11.10 11.63
N PRO A 102 4.70 -11.96 10.74
CA PRO A 102 5.02 -13.39 10.76
C PRO A 102 6.17 -13.72 9.80
N ILE A 103 6.87 -14.81 10.10
CA ILE A 103 7.70 -15.56 9.15
C ILE A 103 6.99 -16.89 8.91
N LYS A 104 6.67 -17.17 7.65
CA LYS A 104 6.01 -18.40 7.23
C LYS A 104 6.96 -19.23 6.37
N GLY A 105 7.09 -20.51 6.69
CA GLY A 105 7.79 -21.48 5.86
C GLY A 105 6.93 -21.92 4.67
N LEU A 106 7.50 -21.98 3.48
CA LEU A 106 6.73 -22.33 2.27
C LEU A 106 6.58 -23.84 2.04
N PHE A 107 7.33 -24.69 2.75
CA PHE A 107 7.26 -26.14 2.59
C PHE A 107 5.93 -26.74 3.08
N ASN A 108 5.59 -26.48 4.34
CA ASN A 108 4.37 -26.97 4.99
C ASN A 108 3.40 -25.84 5.37
N GLY A 109 3.75 -24.58 5.12
CA GLY A 109 2.94 -23.42 5.48
C GLY A 109 2.99 -23.02 6.96
N GLU A 110 3.90 -23.60 7.75
CA GLU A 110 4.04 -23.34 9.18
C GLU A 110 4.50 -21.91 9.47
N ILE A 111 4.02 -21.35 10.59
CA ILE A 111 4.54 -20.09 11.12
C ILE A 111 5.80 -20.41 11.94
N ILE A 112 6.93 -19.99 11.41
CA ILE A 112 8.27 -20.21 11.97
C ILE A 112 8.42 -19.36 13.24
N CYS A 113 8.16 -18.07 13.11
CA CYS A 113 8.20 -17.07 14.18
C CYS A 113 7.21 -15.95 13.87
N TYR A 114 6.87 -15.16 14.89
CA TYR A 114 6.12 -13.93 14.70
C TYR A 114 6.50 -12.89 15.75
N GLY A 115 6.39 -11.62 15.38
CA GLY A 115 6.43 -10.48 16.29
C GLY A 115 5.06 -9.83 16.36
N LEU A 116 4.70 -9.26 17.52
CA LEU A 116 3.50 -8.45 17.72
C LEU A 116 3.89 -7.09 18.29
N SER A 117 3.17 -6.04 17.88
CA SER A 117 3.37 -4.70 18.41
C SER A 117 2.12 -3.83 18.31
N PRO A 118 1.85 -2.92 19.27
CA PRO A 118 0.76 -1.94 19.15
C PRO A 118 1.03 -0.85 18.08
N SER A 119 2.27 -0.73 17.59
CA SER A 119 2.68 0.25 16.57
C SER A 119 3.63 -0.38 15.54
N PRO A 120 3.69 0.12 14.30
CA PRO A 120 4.66 -0.37 13.33
C PRO A 120 6.04 0.11 13.77
N ASN A 121 6.85 -0.79 14.30
CA ASN A 121 8.20 -0.48 14.74
C ASN A 121 9.18 -1.52 14.22
N PHE A 122 10.43 -1.08 14.12
CA PHE A 122 11.49 -1.89 13.58
C PHE A 122 11.96 -2.98 14.57
N GLU A 123 11.88 -2.70 15.86
CA GLU A 123 12.25 -3.61 16.95
C GLU A 123 11.46 -4.93 16.92
N GLN A 124 10.17 -4.86 16.57
CA GLN A 124 9.33 -6.03 16.35
C GLN A 124 9.93 -6.98 15.30
N ILE A 125 10.45 -6.41 14.22
CA ILE A 125 10.94 -7.17 13.08
C ILE A 125 12.31 -7.76 13.39
N THR A 126 13.22 -6.98 13.97
CA THR A 126 14.52 -7.51 14.40
C THR A 126 14.37 -8.58 15.47
N GLY A 127 13.52 -8.35 16.48
CA GLY A 127 13.28 -9.34 17.53
C GLY A 127 12.67 -10.64 17.00
N MET A 128 11.79 -10.55 16.00
CA MET A 128 11.25 -11.73 15.30
C MET A 128 12.35 -12.45 14.49
N MET A 129 13.17 -11.71 13.75
CA MET A 129 14.24 -12.28 12.93
C MET A 129 15.30 -12.98 13.77
N GLU A 130 15.73 -12.38 14.87
CA GLU A 130 16.66 -13.00 15.82
C GLU A 130 16.08 -14.28 16.44
N GLN A 131 14.78 -14.31 16.75
CA GLN A 131 14.12 -15.52 17.22
C GLN A 131 14.16 -16.63 16.17
N ALA A 132 13.94 -16.30 14.89
CA ALA A 132 13.98 -17.26 13.80
C ALA A 132 15.39 -17.81 13.59
N VAL A 133 16.40 -16.94 13.59
CA VAL A 133 17.82 -17.34 13.49
C VAL A 133 18.22 -18.24 14.64
N ARG A 134 17.86 -17.90 15.88
CA ARG A 134 18.16 -18.74 17.07
C ARG A 134 17.47 -20.10 17.01
N ARG A 135 16.23 -20.15 16.51
CA ARG A 135 15.44 -21.39 16.47
C ARG A 135 15.90 -22.36 15.39
N PHE A 136 16.43 -21.84 14.28
CA PHE A 136 16.89 -22.62 13.14
C PHE A 136 18.37 -22.34 12.86
N ASP A 137 19.19 -22.44 13.91
CA ASP A 137 20.62 -22.19 13.84
C ASP A 137 21.29 -23.08 12.79
N GLY A 138 22.08 -22.46 11.92
CA GLY A 138 22.72 -23.10 10.76
C GLY A 138 21.84 -23.30 9.52
N ALA A 139 20.52 -23.08 9.58
CA ALA A 139 19.67 -23.08 8.40
C ALA A 139 19.85 -21.77 7.61
N LYS A 140 19.94 -21.85 6.28
CA LYS A 140 20.09 -20.70 5.38
C LYS A 140 18.93 -20.63 4.38
N PRO A 141 17.70 -20.38 4.86
CA PRO A 141 16.55 -20.22 3.97
C PRO A 141 16.73 -18.98 3.10
N ILE A 142 16.08 -18.99 1.93
CA ILE A 142 15.83 -17.75 1.19
C ILE A 142 14.65 -17.05 1.86
N LEU A 143 14.85 -15.82 2.38
CA LEU A 143 13.76 -15.03 2.94
C LEU A 143 13.23 -14.00 1.94
N HIS A 144 11.93 -14.06 1.68
CA HIS A 144 11.22 -13.03 0.91
C HIS A 144 10.49 -12.05 1.83
N SER A 145 10.64 -10.76 1.56
CA SER A 145 9.80 -9.70 2.13
C SER A 145 9.26 -8.80 1.02
N ASP A 146 8.27 -7.97 1.34
CA ASP A 146 7.93 -6.84 0.49
C ASP A 146 9.02 -5.74 0.56
N GLN A 147 8.80 -4.63 -0.16
CA GLN A 147 9.70 -3.48 -0.17
C GLN A 147 9.27 -2.38 0.82
N GLY A 148 8.62 -2.74 1.92
CA GLY A 148 8.30 -1.82 2.99
C GLY A 148 9.56 -1.22 3.64
N TRP A 149 9.42 -0.01 4.21
CA TRP A 149 10.55 0.74 4.80
C TRP A 149 11.30 -0.07 5.86
N GLN A 150 10.58 -0.91 6.60
CA GLN A 150 11.15 -1.75 7.64
C GLN A 150 12.18 -2.76 7.12
N TYR A 151 12.00 -3.28 5.90
CA TYR A 151 12.89 -4.27 5.29
C TYR A 151 14.07 -3.63 4.55
N GLN A 152 14.06 -2.30 4.43
CA GLN A 152 15.14 -1.52 3.82
C GLN A 152 16.18 -1.04 4.85
N MET A 153 15.89 -1.19 6.15
CA MET A 153 16.79 -0.76 7.22
C MET A 153 18.07 -1.58 7.27
N GLU A 154 19.18 -0.90 7.57
CA GLU A 154 20.53 -1.50 7.57
C GLU A 154 20.66 -2.69 8.51
N SER A 155 20.11 -2.58 9.71
CA SER A 155 20.10 -3.64 10.73
C SER A 155 19.37 -4.90 10.27
N TYR A 156 18.28 -4.77 9.50
CA TYR A 156 17.58 -5.93 8.94
C TYR A 156 18.43 -6.61 7.87
N ARG A 157 19.06 -5.83 7.00
CA ARG A 157 19.98 -6.33 5.99
C ARG A 157 21.19 -7.02 6.59
N LYS A 158 21.72 -6.52 7.71
CA LYS A 158 22.81 -7.16 8.43
C LYS A 158 22.42 -8.54 8.97
N ILE A 159 21.24 -8.66 9.57
CA ILE A 159 20.72 -9.97 10.03
C ILE A 159 20.54 -10.94 8.86
N LEU A 160 20.09 -10.44 7.71
CA LEU A 160 20.03 -11.24 6.48
C LEU A 160 21.43 -11.72 6.09
N GLU A 161 22.36 -10.81 5.84
CA GLU A 161 23.73 -11.13 5.39
C GLU A 161 24.45 -12.13 6.32
N ASP A 162 24.22 -12.03 7.64
CA ASP A 162 24.88 -12.88 8.64
C ASP A 162 24.24 -14.28 8.76
N SER A 163 22.94 -14.43 8.49
CA SER A 163 22.17 -15.62 8.93
C SER A 163 21.24 -16.25 7.89
N ILE A 164 20.89 -15.56 6.80
CA ILE A 164 19.81 -15.95 5.87
C ILE A 164 20.27 -15.64 4.42
N GLN A 165 19.82 -16.42 3.42
CA GLN A 165 20.24 -16.23 2.03
C GLN A 165 19.36 -15.22 1.26
#